data_AF-A0A932INU3-F1
#
_entry.id   AF-A0A932INU3-F1
#
_cell.length_a   1.000
_cell.length_b   1.000
_cell.length_c   1.000
_cell.angle_alpha   90.00
_cell.angle_beta   90.00
_cell.angle_gamma   90.00
#
_symmetry.space_group_name_H-M   'P 1'
#
loop_
_entity.id
_entity.type
_entity.pdbx_description
1 polymer ?
#
loop_
_entity_poly.entity_id
_entity_poly.type
_entity_poly.pdbx_seq_one_letter_code
_entity_poly.pdbx_strand_id
1 'polypeptide(L)'
;MRGWRERTMWLMSGALVGTVTMAAAETPDTVYRKLELLAEVLGQIEQHYVDAVSATDLVYGAALGATRALDAHSAFFTPDEYRELISATEGEYAGIGVELDERNGGFEITNVLDGSPAQRA
;
A
#
# COMPACT_ATOMS: atom_id res chain seq x y z
N MET A 1 -48.57 -18.02 -70.98
CA MET A 1 -49.28 -17.04 -70.12
C MET A 1 -49.23 -17.51 -68.67
N ARG A 2 -48.86 -16.60 -67.76
CA ARG A 2 -49.03 -16.63 -66.29
C ARG A 2 -48.32 -17.74 -65.49
N GLY A 3 -47.47 -17.30 -64.56
CA GLY A 3 -47.03 -18.15 -63.44
C GLY A 3 -45.71 -17.76 -62.77
N TRP A 4 -44.94 -16.81 -63.31
CA TRP A 4 -43.57 -16.57 -62.81
C TRP A 4 -43.40 -15.38 -61.85
N ARG A 5 -44.49 -14.70 -61.45
CA ARG A 5 -44.43 -13.44 -60.68
C ARG A 5 -44.50 -13.57 -59.16
N GLU A 6 -44.57 -14.77 -58.58
CA GLU A 6 -44.83 -14.92 -57.14
C GLU A 6 -43.68 -15.56 -56.35
N ARG A 7 -42.62 -16.03 -57.02
CA ARG A 7 -41.46 -16.66 -56.35
C ARG A 7 -40.36 -15.68 -55.95
N THR A 8 -40.43 -14.42 -56.38
CA THR A 8 -39.42 -13.39 -56.07
C THR A 8 -39.67 -12.70 -54.73
N MET A 9 -40.79 -12.99 -54.05
CA MET A 9 -41.20 -12.26 -52.85
C MET A 9 -40.68 -12.84 -51.53
N TRP A 10 -39.95 -13.96 -51.54
CA TRP A 10 -39.35 -14.56 -50.33
C TRP A 10 -37.87 -14.20 -50.10
N LEU A 11 -37.23 -13.46 -51.02
CA LEU A 11 -35.83 -13.04 -50.87
C LEU A 11 -35.64 -11.75 -50.03
N MET A 12 -36.70 -11.22 -49.40
CA MET A 12 -36.62 -10.03 -48.54
C MET A 12 -36.84 -10.35 -47.04
N SER A 13 -36.81 -11.63 -46.65
CA SER A 13 -36.82 -12.04 -45.24
C SER A 13 -35.54 -12.80 -44.91
N GLY A 14 -34.39 -12.12 -44.98
CA GLY A 14 -33.12 -12.76 -44.66
C GLY A 14 -31.96 -11.80 -44.71
N ALA A 15 -31.83 -10.96 -43.69
CA ALA A 15 -30.54 -10.52 -43.12
C ALA A 15 -30.77 -9.35 -42.15
N LEU A 16 -31.25 -9.67 -40.96
CA LEU A 16 -30.95 -8.85 -39.78
C LEU A 16 -30.52 -9.79 -38.65
N VAL A 17 -29.51 -10.61 -38.95
CA VAL A 17 -28.64 -11.17 -37.92
C VAL A 17 -27.79 -10.00 -37.47
N GLY A 18 -28.32 -9.21 -36.54
CA GLY A 18 -27.55 -8.21 -35.83
C GLY A 18 -26.43 -8.94 -35.11
N THR A 19 -25.20 -8.78 -35.59
CA THR A 19 -24.01 -9.14 -34.83
C THR A 19 -24.05 -8.31 -33.55
N VAL A 20 -24.50 -8.93 -32.45
CA VAL A 20 -24.25 -8.40 -31.11
C VAL A 20 -22.74 -8.54 -30.92
N THR A 21 -22.00 -7.53 -31.31
CA THR A 21 -20.64 -7.32 -30.81
C THR A 21 -20.80 -7.00 -29.34
N MET A 22 -20.73 -8.04 -28.48
CA MET A 22 -20.40 -7.83 -27.07
C MET A 22 -19.00 -7.24 -27.06
N ALA A 23 -18.92 -5.90 -27.09
CA ALA A 23 -17.74 -5.21 -26.61
C ALA A 23 -17.60 -5.63 -25.14
N ALA A 24 -16.67 -6.54 -24.87
CA ALA A 24 -16.21 -6.79 -23.52
C ALA A 24 -15.78 -5.42 -22.99
N ALA A 25 -16.58 -4.85 -22.09
CA ALA A 25 -16.22 -3.61 -21.44
C ALA A 25 -14.92 -3.89 -20.70
N GLU A 26 -13.82 -3.32 -21.18
CA GLU A 26 -12.59 -3.24 -20.43
C GLU A 26 -12.93 -2.45 -19.16
N THR A 27 -13.23 -3.18 -18.07
CA THR A 27 -13.37 -2.56 -16.77
C THR A 27 -12.08 -1.82 -16.50
N PRO A 28 -12.12 -0.49 -16.30
CA PRO A 28 -10.92 0.29 -16.09
C PRO A 28 -10.08 -0.40 -15.01
N ASP A 29 -8.79 -0.53 -15.25
CA ASP A 29 -7.82 -1.02 -14.26
C ASP A 29 -7.77 -0.01 -13.10
N THR A 30 -8.78 -0.08 -12.22
CA THR A 30 -8.99 0.88 -11.15
C THR A 30 -8.04 0.56 -10.01
N VAL A 31 -7.61 1.62 -9.31
CA VAL A 31 -6.83 1.50 -8.08
C VAL A 31 -7.53 0.57 -7.07
N TYR A 32 -8.86 0.58 -7.01
CA TYR A 32 -9.65 -0.31 -6.16
C TYR A 32 -9.42 -1.80 -6.47
N ARG A 33 -9.38 -2.19 -7.74
CA ARG A 33 -9.08 -3.59 -8.15
C ARG A 33 -7.69 -4.03 -7.67
N LYS A 34 -6.71 -3.13 -7.72
CA LYS A 34 -5.34 -3.39 -7.26
C LYS A 34 -5.27 -3.52 -5.73
N LEU A 35 -6.07 -2.73 -5.02
CA LEU A 35 -6.20 -2.85 -3.56
C LEU A 35 -6.88 -4.16 -3.14
N GLU A 36 -7.89 -4.63 -3.89
CA GLU A 36 -8.50 -5.95 -3.66
C GLU A 36 -7.48 -7.07 -3.81
N LEU A 37 -6.66 -7.02 -4.87
CA LEU A 37 -5.59 -8.01 -5.09
C LEU A 37 -4.55 -7.98 -3.97
N LEU A 38 -4.15 -6.78 -3.51
CA LEU A 38 -3.25 -6.67 -2.37
C LEU A 38 -3.87 -7.29 -1.11
N ALA A 39 -5.14 -6.99 -0.83
CA ALA A 39 -5.85 -7.55 0.33
C ALA A 39 -5.95 -9.08 0.26
N GLU A 40 -6.20 -9.64 -0.92
CA GLU A 40 -6.22 -11.09 -1.14
C GLU A 40 -4.85 -11.72 -0.83
N VAL A 41 -3.75 -11.12 -1.31
CA VAL A 41 -2.40 -11.59 -1.00
C VAL A 41 -2.11 -11.55 0.50
N LEU A 42 -2.47 -10.46 1.19
CA LEU A 42 -2.28 -10.36 2.64
C LEU A 42 -3.09 -11.44 3.38
N GLY A 43 -4.34 -11.68 2.97
CA GLY A 43 -5.18 -12.73 3.55
C GLY A 43 -4.66 -14.14 3.30
N GLN A 44 -4.04 -14.40 2.14
CA GLN A 44 -3.37 -15.68 1.87
C GLN A 44 -2.17 -15.90 2.80
N ILE A 45 -1.38 -14.85 3.06
CA ILE A 45 -0.26 -14.93 4.01
C ILE A 45 -0.78 -15.22 5.42
N GLU A 46 -1.78 -14.49 5.88
CA GLU A 46 -2.35 -14.68 7.22
C GLU A 46 -2.89 -16.11 7.45
N GLN A 47 -3.49 -16.72 6.42
CA GLN A 47 -4.09 -18.06 6.52
C GLN A 47 -3.10 -19.21 6.37
N HIS A 48 -2.01 -19.01 5.63
CA HIS A 48 -1.11 -20.09 5.22
C HIS A 48 0.32 -19.98 5.75
N TYR A 49 0.66 -18.87 6.40
CA TYR A 49 1.97 -18.73 7.03
C TYR A 49 2.09 -19.62 8.29
N VAL A 50 3.29 -20.11 8.54
CA VAL A 50 3.57 -21.09 9.59
C VAL A 50 3.38 -20.53 11.00
N ASP A 51 3.64 -19.23 11.18
CA ASP A 51 3.51 -18.52 12.44
C ASP A 51 2.34 -17.53 12.43
N ALA A 52 1.87 -17.13 13.61
CA ALA A 52 0.89 -16.07 13.73
C ALA A 52 1.51 -14.74 13.29
N VAL A 53 0.86 -14.06 12.33
CA VAL A 53 1.27 -12.75 11.82
C VAL A 53 0.23 -11.71 12.18
N SER A 54 0.70 -10.52 12.58
CA SER A 54 -0.14 -9.37 12.85
C SER A 54 -0.57 -8.71 11.54
N ALA A 55 -1.87 -8.42 11.39
CA ALA A 55 -2.38 -7.69 10.24
C ALA A 55 -1.73 -6.31 10.09
N THR A 56 -1.41 -5.66 11.21
CA THR A 56 -0.68 -4.37 11.23
C THR A 56 0.70 -4.54 10.62
N ASP A 57 1.42 -5.60 10.99
CA ASP A 57 2.80 -5.84 10.54
C ASP A 57 2.83 -6.14 9.04
N LEU A 58 1.83 -6.89 8.54
CA LEU A 58 1.65 -7.15 7.11
C LEU A 58 1.38 -5.87 6.32
N VAL A 59 0.52 -4.99 6.82
CA VAL A 59 0.20 -3.70 6.17
C VAL A 59 1.41 -2.78 6.18
N TYR A 60 2.13 -2.68 7.30
CA TYR A 60 3.35 -1.88 7.39
C TYR A 60 4.46 -2.42 6.50
N GLY A 61 4.62 -3.74 6.43
CA GLY A 61 5.56 -4.39 5.50
C GLY A 61 5.21 -4.12 4.04
N ALA A 62 3.93 -4.15 3.68
CA ALA A 62 3.46 -3.81 2.34
C ALA A 62 3.72 -2.33 2.00
N ALA A 63 3.44 -1.41 2.92
CA ALA A 63 3.72 0.01 2.76
C ALA A 63 5.22 0.29 2.60
N LEU A 64 6.06 -0.36 3.40
CA LEU A 64 7.52 -0.28 3.31
C LEU A 64 8.05 -0.84 1.97
N GLY A 65 7.49 -1.95 1.49
CA GLY A 65 7.82 -2.49 0.18
C GLY A 65 7.43 -1.55 -0.95
N ALA A 66 6.26 -0.92 -0.86
CA ALA A 66 5.77 0.03 -1.84
C ALA A 66 6.63 1.30 -1.91
N THR A 67 7.05 1.86 -0.76
CA THR A 67 7.92 3.05 -0.74
C THR A 67 9.33 2.76 -1.26
N ARG A 68 9.90 1.59 -0.92
CA ARG A 68 11.19 1.13 -1.47
C ARG A 68 11.18 0.95 -2.99
N ALA A 69 10.02 0.63 -3.57
CA ALA A 69 9.88 0.49 -5.02
C ALA A 69 9.84 1.84 -5.76
N LEU A 70 9.61 2.95 -5.05
CA LEU A 70 9.47 4.27 -5.66
C LEU A 70 10.83 4.89 -5.98
N ASP A 71 11.67 5.09 -4.95
CA ASP A 71 13.04 5.62 -5.07
C ASP A 71 13.82 5.47 -3.75
N ALA A 72 15.12 5.79 -3.77
CA ALA A 72 16.02 5.62 -2.61
C ALA A 72 15.83 6.64 -1.47
N HIS A 73 15.07 7.71 -1.71
CA HIS A 73 14.77 8.77 -0.75
C HIS A 73 13.35 8.67 -0.18
N SER A 74 12.51 7.80 -0.75
CA SER A 74 11.18 7.49 -0.24
C SER A 74 11.25 6.45 0.87
N ALA A 75 10.73 6.80 2.05
CA ALA A 75 10.67 5.90 3.22
C ALA A 75 9.28 5.92 3.85
N PHE A 76 8.87 4.76 4.38
CA PHE A 76 7.71 4.63 5.26
C PHE A 76 8.23 4.43 6.69
N PHE A 77 7.62 5.12 7.65
CA PHE A 77 7.93 4.97 9.07
C PHE A 77 6.68 4.49 9.80
N THR A 78 6.85 3.46 10.63
CA THR A 78 5.86 3.09 11.64
C THR A 78 5.70 4.20 12.67
N PRO A 79 4.60 4.22 13.45
CA PRO A 79 4.40 5.25 14.47
C PRO A 79 5.54 5.34 15.50
N ASP A 80 6.18 4.21 15.82
CA ASP A 80 7.35 4.16 16.72
C ASP A 80 8.59 4.78 16.07
N GLU A 81 8.94 4.33 14.86
CA GLU A 81 10.09 4.87 14.12
C GLU A 81 9.94 6.38 13.84
N TYR A 82 8.73 6.83 13.54
CA TYR A 82 8.45 8.25 13.34
C TYR A 82 8.65 9.05 14.64
N ARG A 83 8.18 8.53 15.78
CA ARG A 83 8.40 9.17 17.08
C ARG A 83 9.88 9.27 17.42
N GLU A 84 10.65 8.22 17.16
CA GLU A 84 12.09 8.20 17.37
C GLU A 84 12.81 9.21 16.45
N LEU A 85 12.44 9.25 15.17
CA LEU A 85 12.96 10.22 14.21
C LEU A 85 12.72 11.66 14.67
N ILE A 86 11.51 11.96 15.13
CA ILE A 86 11.14 13.30 15.61
C ILE A 86 11.88 13.61 16.92
N SER A 87 11.96 12.68 17.87
CA SER A 87 12.73 12.87 19.10
C SER A 87 14.21 13.18 18.82
N ALA A 88 14.82 12.46 17.89
CA ALA A 88 16.19 12.71 17.44
C ALA A 88 16.36 14.07 16.74
N THR A 89 15.35 14.51 15.97
CA THR A 89 15.40 15.76 15.21
C THR A 89 15.12 17.00 16.07
N GLU A 90 14.15 16.89 16.98
CA GLU A 90 13.75 17.97 17.89
C GLU A 90 14.71 18.08 19.09
N GLY A 91 15.60 17.10 19.27
CA GLY A 91 16.42 17.03 20.48
C GLY A 91 15.56 16.89 21.72
N GLU A 92 14.42 16.21 21.63
CA GLU A 92 13.60 15.83 22.77
C GLU A 92 14.31 14.66 23.49
N TYR A 93 15.33 15.03 24.25
CA TYR A 93 16.03 14.15 25.19
C TYR A 93 15.13 13.91 26.40
N ALA A 94 15.15 12.70 26.95
CA ALA A 94 14.34 12.32 28.11
C ALA A 94 14.43 13.37 29.26
N GLY A 95 13.39 14.21 29.37
CA GLY A 95 12.85 14.92 30.55
C GLY A 95 13.72 15.86 31.39
N ILE A 96 15.05 15.75 31.36
CA ILE A 96 15.98 16.52 32.19
C ILE A 96 17.08 17.25 31.38
N GLY A 97 17.14 17.00 30.06
CA GLY A 97 18.10 17.62 29.14
C GLY A 97 19.49 16.99 29.15
N VAL A 98 19.56 15.65 29.13
CA VAL A 98 20.81 14.88 29.00
C VAL A 98 20.79 14.05 27.72
N GLU A 99 21.91 14.04 26.99
CA GLU A 99 22.16 13.12 25.89
C GLU A 99 22.77 11.84 26.46
N LEU A 100 22.18 10.69 26.12
CA LEU A 100 22.64 9.38 26.56
C LEU A 100 23.12 8.58 25.36
N ASP A 101 24.33 8.02 25.47
CA ASP A 101 24.89 7.05 24.53
C ASP A 101 24.96 5.68 25.20
N GLU A 102 24.67 4.61 24.46
CA GLU A 102 24.76 3.25 24.98
C GLU A 102 26.15 2.68 24.69
N ARG A 103 26.99 2.56 25.73
CA ARG A 103 28.34 2.00 25.63
C ARG A 103 28.55 0.86 26.60
N ASN A 104 29.06 -0.26 26.08
CA ASN A 104 29.43 -1.45 26.85
C ASN A 104 28.30 -2.01 27.76
N GLY A 105 27.04 -1.91 27.34
CA GLY A 105 25.89 -2.41 28.10
C GLY A 105 25.43 -1.52 29.25
N GLY A 106 25.83 -0.25 29.25
CA GLY A 106 25.30 0.79 30.14
C GLY A 106 25.05 2.09 29.36
N PHE A 107 24.28 3.01 29.96
CA PHE A 107 24.05 4.35 29.43
C PHE A 107 25.10 5.33 30.01
N GLU A 108 25.79 6.05 29.14
CA GLU A 108 26.73 7.11 29.48
C GLU A 108 26.15 8.47 29.08
N ILE A 109 26.30 9.48 29.94
CA ILE A 109 25.89 10.85 29.62
C ILE A 109 26.98 11.48 28.76
N THR A 110 26.70 11.74 27.50
CA THR A 110 27.67 12.34 26.55
C THR A 110 27.57 13.86 26.51
N ASN A 111 26.39 14.42 26.77
CA ASN A 111 26.14 15.85 26.70
C ASN A 111 25.03 16.28 27.65
N VAL A 112 25.09 17.53 28.10
CA VAL A 112 24.05 18.16 28.91
C VAL A 112 23.62 19.45 28.23
N LEU A 113 22.32 19.61 28.00
CA LEU A 113 21.79 20.80 27.33
C LEU A 113 21.95 22.04 28.22
N ASP A 114 22.39 23.14 27.62
CA ASP A 114 22.48 24.44 28.28
C ASP A 114 21.10 24.94 28.71
N GLY A 115 20.98 25.36 29.98
CA GLY A 115 19.72 25.81 30.59
C GLY A 115 18.79 24.68 31.04
N SER A 116 19.18 23.42 30.89
CA SER A 116 18.37 22.28 31.32
C SER A 116 18.35 22.08 32.85
N PRO A 117 17.34 21.38 33.40
CA PRO A 117 17.37 20.92 34.79
C PRO A 117 18.62 20.11 35.15
N ALA A 118 19.14 19.30 34.23
CA ALA A 118 20.36 18.52 34.45
C ALA A 118 21.62 19.38 34.61
N GLN A 119 21.69 20.55 33.97
CA GLN A 119 22.81 21.48 34.17
C GLN A 119 22.79 22.14 35.56
N ARG A 120 21.60 22.27 36.16
CA ARG A 120 21.42 22.96 37.46
C ARG A 120 21.48 22.02 38.66
N ALA A 121 21.54 20.71 38.43
CA ALA A 121 21.53 19.68 39.45
C ALA A 121 22.91 19.43 40.07
#